data_AF-A0A7H4PIE6-F1
#
_entry.id   AF-A0A7H4PIE6-F1
#
_cell.length_a   1.000
_cell.length_b   1.000
_cell.length_c   1.000
_cell.angle_alpha   90.00
_cell.angle_beta   90.00
_cell.angle_gamma   90.00
#
_symmetry.space_group_name_H-M   'P 1'
#
loop_
_entity.id
_entity.type
_entity.pdbx_description
1 polymer ?
#
loop_
_entity_poly.entity_id
_entity_poly.type
_entity_poly.pdbx_seq_one_letter_code
_entity_poly.pdbx_strand_id
1 'polypeptide(L)' 'MTHRLKALEKRGFIRRLPNPDDARSMLVALTPEGRELIDRAVESHVENERELLSGTLSGAAPSA' A
#
# COMPACT_ATOMS: atom_id res chain seq x y z
N MET A 1 -11.45 8.32 4.93
CA MET A 1 -10.96 7.68 3.67
C MET A 1 -11.30 8.46 2.40
N THR A 2 -12.44 9.15 2.33
CA THR A 2 -12.92 9.86 1.11
C THR A 2 -11.95 10.89 0.53
N HIS A 3 -11.29 11.70 1.37
CA HIS A 3 -10.35 12.73 0.88
C HIS A 3 -9.10 12.14 0.24
N ARG A 4 -8.53 11.08 0.85
CA ARG A 4 -7.36 10.38 0.33
C ARG A 4 -7.67 9.70 -1.01
N LEU A 5 -8.83 9.04 -1.11
CA LEU A 5 -9.27 8.42 -2.37
C LEU A 5 -9.46 9.46 -3.48
N LYS A 6 -10.08 10.62 -3.19
CA LYS A 6 -10.21 11.70 -4.19
C LYS A 6 -8.85 12.20 -4.67
N ALA A 7 -7.86 12.33 -3.79
CA ALA A 7 -6.52 12.75 -4.17
C ALA A 7 -5.80 11.70 -5.03
N LEU A 8 -5.93 10.41 -4.70
CA LEU A 8 -5.34 9.31 -5.48
C LEU A 8 -5.98 9.18 -6.87
N GLU A 9 -7.30 9.37 -6.96
CA GLU A 9 -8.05 9.38 -8.21
C GLU A 9 -7.66 10.58 -9.09
N LYS A 10 -7.54 11.78 -8.50
CA LYS A 10 -7.05 12.99 -9.20
C LYS A 10 -5.63 12.81 -9.73
N ARG A 11 -4.79 12.02 -9.05
CA ARG A 11 -3.43 11.69 -9.47
C ARG A 11 -3.37 10.56 -10.50
N GLY A 12 -4.50 9.96 -10.86
CA GLY A 12 -4.59 8.89 -11.85
C GLY A 12 -4.11 7.52 -11.36
N PHE A 13 -3.99 7.31 -10.04
CA PHE A 13 -3.52 6.02 -9.49
C PHE A 13 -4.64 5.04 -9.16
N ILE A 14 -5.87 5.53 -9.05
CA ILE A 14 -7.06 4.69 -8.85
C ILE A 14 -8.19 5.16 -9.76
N ARG A 15 -9.14 4.27 -9.99
CA ARG A 15 -10.45 4.56 -10.58
C ARG A 15 -11.56 4.03 -9.69
N ARG A 16 -12.71 4.70 -9.72
CA ARG A 16 -13.93 4.24 -9.08
C ARG A 16 -14.88 3.63 -10.10
N LEU A 17 -15.48 2.50 -9.75
CA LEU A 17 -16.41 1.76 -10.59
C LEU A 17 -17.71 1.54 -9.82
N PRO A 18 -18.88 1.59 -10.48
CA PRO A 18 -20.11 1.17 -9.84
C PRO A 18 -19.99 -0.29 -9.40
N ASN A 19 -20.50 -0.61 -8.21
CA ASN A 19 -20.55 -1.99 -7.78
C ASN A 19 -21.78 -2.67 -8.40
N PRO A 20 -21.62 -3.74 -9.22
CA PRO A 20 -22.75 -4.46 -9.80
C PRO A 20 -23.64 -5.14 -8.75
N ASP A 21 -23.11 -5.45 -7.57
CA ASP A 21 -23.83 -6.21 -6.53
C ASP A 21 -24.55 -5.33 -5.49
N ASP A 22 -24.15 -4.06 -5.37
CA ASP A 22 -24.80 -3.10 -4.48
C ASP A 22 -24.64 -1.66 -5.01
N ALA A 23 -25.74 -1.13 -5.56
CA ALA A 23 -25.82 0.21 -6.14
C ALA A 23 -25.53 1.36 -5.14
N ARG A 24 -25.50 1.09 -3.83
CA ARG A 24 -25.13 2.08 -2.80
C ARG A 24 -23.63 2.14 -2.55
N SER A 25 -22.86 1.27 -3.18
CA SER A 25 -21.41 1.15 -2.99
C SER A 25 -20.64 1.36 -4.29
N MET A 26 -19.35 1.67 -4.14
CA MET A 26 -18.43 1.87 -5.26
C MET A 26 -17.20 1.00 -5.05
N LEU A 27 -16.74 0.35 -6.11
CA LEU A 27 -15.47 -0.36 -6.13
C LEU A 27 -14.33 0.63 -6.39
N VAL A 28 -13.19 0.40 -5.76
CA VAL A 28 -11.95 1.14 -6.00
C VAL A 28 -10.93 0.17 -6.56
N ALA A 29 -10.39 0.49 -7.74
CA ALA A 29 -9.36 -0.32 -8.39
C ALA A 29 -8.13 0.54 -8.67
N LEU A 30 -6.94 -0.06 -8.53
CA LEU A 30 -5.70 0.55 -9.01
C LEU A 30 -5.74 0.68 -10.55
N THR A 31 -5.16 1.75 -11.05
CA THR A 31 -4.76 1.85 -12.45
C THR A 31 -3.42 1.12 -12.66
N PRO A 32 -3.00 0.85 -13.91
CA PRO A 32 -1.65 0.34 -14.17
C PRO A 32 -0.56 1.19 -13.52
N GLU A 33 -0.67 2.52 -13.62
CA GLU A 33 0.31 3.46 -13.05
C GLU A 33 0.28 3.43 -11.52
N GLY A 34 -0.91 3.30 -10.93
CA GLY A 34 -1.06 3.12 -9.49
C GLY A 34 -0.48 1.80 -8.99
N ARG A 35 -0.54 0.75 -9.82
CA ARG A 35 0.04 -0.56 -9.52
C ARG A 35 1.57 -0.51 -9.53
N GLU A 36 2.16 0.06 -10.59
CA GLU A 36 3.62 0.23 -10.67
C GLU A 36 4.18 1.10 -9.53
N LEU A 37 3.41 2.11 -9.09
CA LEU A 37 3.81 2.94 -7.96
C LEU A 37 3.84 2.14 -6.65
N ILE A 38 2.79 1.35 -6.36
CA ILE A 38 2.75 0.59 -5.10
C ILE A 38 3.80 -0.51 -5.09
N ASP A 39 4.04 -1.18 -6.23
CA ASP A 39 5.04 -2.24 -6.33
C ASP A 39 6.45 -1.70 -5.96
N ARG A 40 6.83 -0.52 -6.48
CA ARG A 40 8.09 0.16 -6.09
C ARG A 40 8.13 0.60 -4.63
N ALA A 41 7.02 1.15 -4.12
CA ALA A 41 6.96 1.66 -2.76
C ALA A 41 7.07 0.52 -1.73
N VAL A 42 6.46 -0.64 -2.01
CA VAL A 42 6.52 -1.82 -1.15
C VAL A 42 7.93 -2.37 -1.07
N GLU A 43 8.66 -2.45 -2.19
CA GLU A 43 10.03 -2.93 -2.19
C GLU A 43 10.94 -2.09 -1.27
N SER A 44 10.88 -0.76 -1.42
CA SER A 44 11.64 0.15 -0.54
C SER A 44 11.22 0.04 0.92
N HIS A 45 9.93 -0.19 1.18
CA HIS A 45 9.41 -0.33 2.55
C HIS A 45 9.95 -1.60 3.22
N VAL A 46 9.92 -2.74 2.51
CA VAL A 46 10.42 -4.02 3.02
C VAL A 46 11.92 -3.97 3.28
N GLU A 47 12.70 -3.30 2.41
CA GLU A 47 14.13 -3.17 2.63
C GLU A 47 14.43 -2.33 3.88
N ASN A 48 13.73 -1.21 4.06
CA ASN A 48 13.83 -0.41 5.28
C ASN A 48 13.42 -1.21 6.53
N GLU A 49 12.36 -2.03 6.47
CA GLU A 49 11.98 -2.93 7.57
C GLU A 49 13.10 -3.93 7.90
N ARG A 50 13.74 -4.51 6.89
CA ARG A 50 14.88 -5.42 7.08
C ARG A 50 16.06 -4.74 7.75
N GLU A 51 16.42 -3.53 7.32
CA GLU A 51 17.50 -2.75 7.96
C GLU A 51 17.22 -2.50 9.44
N LEU A 52 16.00 -2.03 9.77
CA LEU A 52 15.60 -1.75 11.15
C LEU A 52 15.61 -3.01 12.03
N LEU A 53 15.16 -4.15 11.50
CA LEU A 53 15.12 -5.42 12.23
C LEU A 53 16.50 -6.06 12.36
N SER A 54 17.41 -5.84 11.39
CA SER A 54 18.78 -6.36 11.43
C SER A 54 19.60 -5.82 12.61
N GLY A 55 19.39 -4.54 12.97
CA GLY A 55 19.99 -3.93 14.16
C GLY A 55 19.37 -4.38 15.49
N THR A 56 18.16 -4.93 15.47
CA THR A 56 17.42 -5.32 16.70
C THR A 56 17.61 -6.80 17.04
N LEU A 57 17.73 -7.68 16.03
CA LEU A 57 17.87 -9.12 16.22
C LEU A 57 19.31 -9.59 16.46
N SER A 58 20.31 -8.70 16.38
CA SER A 58 21.71 -9.03 16.68
C SER A 58 22.07 -8.99 18.17
N GLY A 59 21.14 -8.70 19.09
CA GLY A 59 21.42 -8.41 20.50
C GLY A 59 20.61 -9.19 21.55
N ALA A 60 19.85 -10.22 21.18
CA ALA A 60 19.04 -10.99 22.15
C ALA A 60 19.22 -12.50 21.98
N ALA A 61 20.39 -13.01 22.33
CA ALA A 61 20.50 -14.37 22.84
C ALA A 61 20.33 -14.30 24.37
N PRO A 62 19.21 -14.76 24.95
CA PRO A 62 19.15 -14.98 26.39
C PRO A 62 20.13 -16.11 26.73
N SER A 63 21.09 -15.81 27.59
CA SER A 63 21.94 -16.81 28.24
C SER A 63 21.06 -17.82 28.97
N ALA A 64 21.18 -19.09 28.61
CA ALA A 64 20.72 -20.23 29.39
C ALA A 64 21.90 -21.19 29.56
#